data_AF-A0A1X0B7T6-F1
#
_entry.id   AF-A0A1X0B7T6-F1
#
_cell.length_a   1.000
_cell.length_b   1.000
_cell.length_c   1.000
_cell.angle_alpha   90.00
_cell.angle_beta   90.00
_cell.angle_gamma   90.00
#
_symmetry.space_group_name_H-M   'P 1'
#
loop_
_entity.id
_entity.type
_entity.pdbx_description
1 polymer ?
#
loop_
_entity_poly.entity_id
_entity_poly.type
_entity_poly.pdbx_seq_one_letter_code
_entity_poly.pdbx_strand_id
1 'polypeptide(L)'
;MHRRAWRILLVMAALVMLAVAALAGYRGYREHVAQPDFPDVDTSQLSPGRAAVVRVLAQEYAAQSGMSKYSEGNDEPWCADFTSWVMRESGKPFANPNSGHWRIPGVMTLTDYLQAEGRWEPPEYSPQPGDMVLYDAPSPKGQHVNIVLINNNGTLTTVGGNEGRNVALSTYKIADDPGIRGFGRYE
;
A
#
# COMPACT_ATOMS: atom_id res chain seq x y z
N MET A 1 -5.07 -45.74 36.48
CA MET A 1 -4.04 -45.22 35.54
C MET A 1 -4.55 -44.10 34.61
N HIS A 2 -5.85 -44.03 34.27
CA HIS A 2 -6.43 -43.01 33.38
C HIS A 2 -6.26 -41.52 33.78
N ARG A 3 -6.36 -41.18 35.07
CA ARG A 3 -6.30 -39.77 35.53
C ARG A 3 -4.93 -39.11 35.37
N ARG A 4 -3.83 -39.88 35.43
CA ARG A 4 -2.47 -39.37 35.21
C ARG A 4 -2.20 -39.12 33.73
N ALA A 5 -2.61 -40.06 32.87
CA ALA A 5 -2.51 -39.89 31.42
C ALA A 5 -3.32 -38.68 30.92
N TRP A 6 -4.53 -38.47 31.44
CA TRP A 6 -5.35 -37.29 31.11
C TRP A 6 -4.67 -35.97 31.51
N ARG A 7 -4.09 -35.90 32.72
CA ARG A 7 -3.37 -34.69 33.17
C ARG A 7 -2.14 -34.40 32.32
N ILE A 8 -1.39 -35.43 31.93
CA ILE A 8 -0.24 -35.28 31.04
C ILE A 8 -0.68 -34.77 29.66
N LEU A 9 -1.77 -35.29 29.10
CA LEU A 9 -2.31 -34.83 27.82
C LEU A 9 -2.76 -33.36 27.87
N LEU A 10 -3.41 -32.92 28.96
CA LEU A 10 -3.80 -31.51 29.13
C LEU A 10 -2.59 -30.58 29.23
N VAL A 11 -1.55 -30.97 29.96
CA VAL A 11 -0.31 -30.18 30.08
C VAL A 11 0.38 -30.08 28.74
N MET A 12 0.48 -31.18 27.98
CA MET A 12 1.06 -31.17 26.63
C MET A 12 0.28 -30.27 25.68
N ALA A 13 -1.07 -30.35 25.68
CA ALA A 13 -1.90 -29.49 24.86
C ALA A 13 -1.72 -28.00 25.20
N ALA A 14 -1.63 -27.67 26.49
CA ALA A 14 -1.38 -26.29 26.94
C ALA A 14 0.01 -25.79 26.51
N LEU A 15 1.06 -26.62 26.61
CA LEU A 15 2.41 -26.27 26.17
C LEU A 15 2.47 -26.06 24.64
N VAL A 16 1.78 -26.89 23.86
CA VAL A 16 1.68 -26.72 22.40
C VAL A 16 0.97 -25.41 22.06
N MET A 17 -0.15 -25.09 22.71
CA MET A 17 -0.86 -23.83 22.48
C MET A 17 0.00 -22.61 22.82
N LEU A 18 0.73 -22.65 23.96
CA LEU A 18 1.66 -21.58 24.34
C LEU A 18 2.80 -21.44 23.32
N ALA A 19 3.36 -22.55 22.83
CA ALA A 19 4.41 -22.52 21.83
C ALA A 19 3.92 -21.94 20.49
N VAL A 20 2.71 -22.30 20.05
CA VAL A 20 2.09 -21.75 18.84
C VAL A 20 1.83 -20.25 19.01
N ALA A 21 1.28 -19.83 20.15
CA ALA A 21 1.04 -18.41 20.44
C ALA A 21 2.35 -17.61 20.50
N ALA A 22 3.38 -18.15 21.15
CA ALA A 22 4.70 -17.53 21.22
C ALA A 22 5.36 -17.44 19.84
N LEU A 23 5.22 -18.47 18.99
CA LEU A 23 5.73 -18.45 17.62
C LEU A 23 4.98 -17.45 16.74
N ALA A 24 3.66 -17.36 16.86
CA ALA A 24 2.85 -16.36 16.16
C ALA A 24 3.21 -14.93 16.61
N GLY A 25 3.35 -14.71 17.94
CA GLY A 25 3.78 -13.44 18.50
C GLY A 25 5.21 -13.08 18.07
N TYR A 26 6.13 -14.03 18.04
CA TYR A 26 7.50 -13.82 17.56
C TYR A 26 7.55 -13.51 16.06
N ARG A 27 6.74 -14.17 15.23
CA ARG A 27 6.61 -13.86 13.80
C ARG A 27 6.06 -12.44 13.58
N GLY A 28 4.96 -12.10 14.24
CA GLY A 28 4.41 -10.74 14.19
C GLY A 28 5.41 -9.69 14.66
N TYR A 29 6.13 -9.94 15.75
CA TYR A 29 7.20 -9.06 16.23
C TYR A 29 8.31 -8.89 15.18
N ARG A 30 8.77 -9.97 14.56
CA ARG A 30 9.88 -9.94 13.59
C ARG A 30 9.49 -9.26 12.27
N GLU A 31 8.24 -9.42 11.84
CA GLU A 31 7.70 -8.74 10.66
C GLU A 31 7.54 -7.23 10.90
N HIS A 32 7.11 -6.83 12.10
CA HIS A 32 7.00 -5.43 12.48
C HIS A 32 8.37 -4.75 12.63
N VAL A 33 9.36 -5.43 13.24
CA VAL A 33 10.74 -4.91 13.37
C VAL A 33 11.47 -4.83 12.01
N ALA A 34 10.98 -5.51 10.98
CA ALA A 34 11.57 -5.45 9.64
C ALA A 34 11.03 -4.28 8.78
N GLN A 35 9.89 -3.68 9.15
CA GLN A 35 9.31 -2.56 8.41
C GLN A 35 9.85 -1.22 8.94
N PRO A 36 10.31 -0.31 8.06
CA PRO A 36 10.73 1.02 8.49
C PRO A 36 9.55 1.82 9.07
N ASP A 37 9.83 2.74 9.98
CA ASP A 37 8.78 3.62 10.50
C ASP A 37 8.15 4.46 9.38
N PHE A 38 6.85 4.75 9.52
CA PHE A 38 6.18 5.68 8.62
C PHE A 38 6.82 7.07 8.77
N PRO A 39 7.26 7.71 7.67
CA PRO A 39 8.00 8.95 7.77
C PRO A 39 7.11 10.09 8.28
N ASP A 40 7.73 11.02 9.01
CA ASP A 40 7.07 12.28 9.36
C ASP A 40 7.00 13.17 8.10
N VAL A 41 5.79 13.32 7.57
CA VAL A 41 5.52 14.14 6.39
C VAL A 41 4.95 15.47 6.87
N ASP A 42 5.63 16.57 6.56
CA ASP A 42 5.11 17.90 6.86
C ASP A 42 3.84 18.17 6.05
N THR A 43 2.70 18.09 6.74
CA THR A 43 1.37 18.33 6.15
C THR A 43 0.92 19.78 6.28
N SER A 44 1.70 20.66 6.92
CA SER A 44 1.29 22.04 7.22
C SER A 44 1.09 22.90 5.96
N GLN A 45 1.82 22.58 4.89
CA GLN A 45 1.74 23.26 3.59
C GLN A 45 0.90 22.49 2.56
N LEU A 46 0.36 21.32 2.92
CA LEU A 46 -0.45 20.52 2.02
C LEU A 46 -1.90 21.01 2.00
N SER A 47 -2.59 20.77 0.88
CA SER A 47 -4.04 20.93 0.85
C SER A 47 -4.70 19.96 1.84
N PRO A 48 -5.93 20.25 2.32
CA PRO A 48 -6.65 19.35 3.21
C PRO A 48 -6.80 17.93 2.65
N GLY A 49 -6.98 17.79 1.33
CA GLY A 49 -7.09 16.48 0.68
C GLY A 49 -5.77 15.71 0.68
N ARG A 50 -4.65 16.36 0.36
CA ARG A 50 -3.31 15.74 0.42
C ARG A 50 -2.92 15.36 1.86
N ALA A 51 -3.22 16.21 2.83
CA ALA A 51 -3.05 15.88 4.24
C ALA A 51 -3.90 14.67 4.65
N ALA A 52 -5.13 14.55 4.14
CA ALA A 52 -5.98 13.38 4.36
C ALA A 52 -5.39 12.10 3.73
N VAL A 53 -4.80 12.18 2.52
CA VAL A 53 -4.09 11.06 1.90
C VAL A 53 -2.95 10.58 2.81
N VAL A 54 -2.07 11.48 3.27
CA VAL A 54 -0.96 11.13 4.17
C VAL A 54 -1.46 10.44 5.44
N ARG A 55 -2.53 10.97 6.05
CA ARG A 55 -3.15 10.39 7.25
C ARG A 55 -3.70 8.99 6.99
N VAL A 56 -4.42 8.78 5.89
CA VAL A 56 -4.96 7.46 5.52
C VAL A 56 -3.82 6.48 5.27
N LEU A 57 -2.78 6.89 4.56
CA LEU A 57 -1.61 6.06 4.30
C LEU A 57 -0.90 5.63 5.59
N ALA A 58 -0.74 6.53 6.56
CA ALA A 58 -0.18 6.20 7.86
C ALA A 58 -1.04 5.15 8.60
N GLN A 59 -2.37 5.30 8.55
CA GLN A 59 -3.31 4.35 9.15
C GLN A 59 -3.23 2.96 8.50
N GLU A 60 -3.24 2.92 7.16
CA GLU A 60 -3.18 1.65 6.42
C GLU A 60 -1.82 0.96 6.53
N TYR A 61 -0.74 1.75 6.60
CA TYR A 61 0.61 1.25 6.87
C TYR A 61 0.71 0.63 8.28
N ALA A 62 0.09 1.23 9.29
CA ALA A 62 0.04 0.64 10.63
C ALA A 62 -0.84 -0.62 10.68
N ALA A 63 -1.95 -0.63 9.93
CA ALA A 63 -2.95 -1.70 9.99
C ALA A 63 -2.57 -2.96 9.20
N GLN A 64 -1.78 -2.84 8.12
CA GLN A 64 -1.33 -3.96 7.28
C GLN A 64 -2.49 -4.93 6.89
N SER A 65 -3.66 -4.38 6.55
CA SER A 65 -4.89 -5.19 6.36
C SER A 65 -4.86 -6.14 5.14
N GLY A 66 -3.95 -5.92 4.19
CA GLY A 66 -3.70 -6.80 3.05
C GLY A 66 -4.83 -6.85 2.00
N MET A 67 -4.63 -7.73 1.01
CA MET A 67 -5.43 -7.85 -0.23
C MET A 67 -6.95 -7.81 0.00
N SER A 68 -7.48 -8.69 0.84
CA SER A 68 -8.94 -8.90 0.99
C SER A 68 -9.72 -7.62 1.29
N LYS A 69 -9.14 -6.70 2.07
CA LYS A 69 -9.77 -5.41 2.38
C LYS A 69 -9.92 -4.54 1.13
N TYR A 70 -8.85 -4.41 0.34
CA TYR A 70 -8.79 -3.43 -0.73
C TYR A 70 -9.41 -3.96 -2.03
N SER A 71 -9.25 -5.25 -2.33
CA SER A 71 -9.80 -5.91 -3.52
C SER A 71 -11.23 -6.42 -3.33
N GLU A 72 -11.89 -6.11 -2.21
CA GLU A 72 -13.23 -6.61 -1.85
C GLU A 72 -13.30 -8.15 -1.84
N GLY A 73 -12.21 -8.79 -1.41
CA GLY A 73 -12.08 -10.24 -1.32
C GLY A 73 -11.65 -10.95 -2.61
N ASN A 74 -11.39 -10.22 -3.70
CA ASN A 74 -10.90 -10.81 -4.95
C ASN A 74 -9.41 -11.17 -4.86
N ASP A 75 -9.05 -12.37 -5.31
CA ASP A 75 -7.65 -12.84 -5.34
C ASP A 75 -6.91 -12.30 -6.57
N GLU A 76 -6.42 -11.07 -6.45
CA GLU A 76 -5.76 -10.32 -7.53
C GLU A 76 -4.61 -9.43 -6.99
N PRO A 77 -3.67 -9.00 -7.86
CA PRO A 77 -2.74 -7.92 -7.53
C PRO A 77 -3.50 -6.66 -7.14
N TRP A 78 -3.32 -6.20 -5.91
CA TRP A 78 -4.20 -5.21 -5.29
C TRP A 78 -3.56 -3.81 -5.14
N CYS A 79 -2.51 -3.51 -5.91
CA CYS A 79 -1.83 -2.21 -5.85
C CYS A 79 -2.74 -1.05 -6.25
N ALA A 80 -3.48 -1.19 -7.36
CA ALA A 80 -4.43 -0.17 -7.82
C ALA A 80 -5.71 -0.15 -6.99
N ASP A 81 -6.12 -1.29 -6.41
CA ASP A 81 -7.20 -1.34 -5.42
C ASP A 81 -6.86 -0.55 -4.15
N PHE A 82 -5.64 -0.74 -3.63
CA PHE A 82 -5.13 0.03 -2.50
C PHE A 82 -5.12 1.52 -2.82
N THR A 83 -4.61 1.91 -3.99
CA THR A 83 -4.65 3.31 -4.44
C THR A 83 -6.09 3.81 -4.49
N SER A 84 -7.02 3.06 -5.11
CA SER A 84 -8.44 3.42 -5.19
C SER A 84 -9.08 3.62 -3.80
N TRP A 85 -8.74 2.76 -2.85
CA TRP A 85 -9.19 2.86 -1.45
C TRP A 85 -8.69 4.16 -0.80
N VAL A 86 -7.40 4.46 -0.90
CA VAL A 86 -6.81 5.68 -0.32
C VAL A 86 -7.45 6.94 -0.92
N MET A 87 -7.71 6.94 -2.22
CA MET A 87 -8.35 8.06 -2.90
C MET A 87 -9.80 8.25 -2.45
N ARG A 88 -10.54 7.16 -2.26
CA ARG A 88 -11.88 7.18 -1.67
C ARG A 88 -11.87 7.73 -0.24
N GLU A 89 -11.02 7.18 0.63
CA GLU A 89 -10.98 7.55 2.06
C GLU A 89 -10.42 8.96 2.32
N SER A 90 -9.65 9.50 1.37
CA SER A 90 -9.21 10.90 1.38
C SER A 90 -10.21 11.88 0.74
N GLY A 91 -11.36 11.39 0.26
CA GLY A 91 -12.45 12.24 -0.24
C GLY A 91 -12.44 12.52 -1.75
N LYS A 92 -11.60 11.83 -2.53
CA LYS A 92 -11.56 11.90 -4.00
C LYS A 92 -11.66 10.50 -4.62
N PRO A 93 -12.78 9.78 -4.43
CA PRO A 93 -12.95 8.45 -5.03
C PRO A 93 -12.79 8.53 -6.55
N PHE A 94 -12.18 7.52 -7.13
CA PHE A 94 -12.21 7.34 -8.58
C PHE A 94 -13.61 6.95 -9.04
N ALA A 95 -13.80 6.96 -10.36
CA ALA A 95 -14.97 6.38 -11.01
C ALA A 95 -14.47 5.43 -12.09
N ASN A 96 -14.61 4.12 -11.86
CA ASN A 96 -14.18 3.10 -12.79
C ASN A 96 -14.90 3.29 -14.12
N PRO A 97 -14.17 3.49 -15.24
CA PRO A 97 -14.78 3.82 -16.52
C PRO A 97 -15.67 2.70 -17.08
N ASN A 98 -15.49 1.45 -16.61
CA ASN A 98 -16.25 0.31 -17.08
C ASN A 98 -17.48 -0.02 -16.22
N SER A 99 -17.54 0.44 -14.96
CA SER A 99 -18.60 0.05 -14.01
C SER A 99 -19.21 1.20 -13.20
N GLY A 100 -18.59 2.38 -13.19
CA GLY A 100 -18.95 3.49 -12.32
C GLY A 100 -18.60 3.28 -10.84
N HIS A 101 -18.02 2.13 -10.48
CA HIS A 101 -17.62 1.82 -9.10
C HIS A 101 -16.36 2.62 -8.69
N TRP A 102 -16.13 2.85 -7.40
CA TRP A 102 -14.95 3.61 -6.94
C TRP A 102 -13.62 2.87 -7.16
N ARG A 103 -13.68 1.53 -7.28
CA ARG A 103 -12.51 0.65 -7.37
C ARG A 103 -12.04 0.50 -8.81
N ILE A 104 -10.77 0.81 -9.06
CA ILE A 104 -10.07 0.51 -10.30
C ILE A 104 -8.96 -0.51 -10.00
N PRO A 105 -9.15 -1.81 -10.29
CA PRO A 105 -8.19 -2.86 -9.92
C PRO A 105 -6.94 -2.92 -10.79
N GLY A 106 -6.99 -2.36 -12.00
CA GLY A 106 -5.90 -2.46 -12.97
C GLY A 106 -5.12 -1.17 -13.11
N VAL A 107 -3.78 -1.26 -13.10
CA VAL A 107 -2.88 -0.10 -13.30
C VAL A 107 -3.10 0.53 -14.68
N MET A 108 -3.32 -0.28 -15.71
CA MET A 108 -3.61 0.23 -17.06
C MET A 108 -4.92 1.02 -17.09
N THR A 109 -6.01 0.46 -16.55
CA THR A 109 -7.29 1.15 -16.47
C THR A 109 -7.22 2.42 -15.60
N LEU A 110 -6.42 2.40 -14.53
CA LEU A 110 -6.15 3.58 -13.72
C LEU A 110 -5.40 4.65 -14.51
N THR A 111 -4.42 4.25 -15.32
CA THR A 111 -3.67 5.16 -16.20
C THR A 111 -4.61 5.80 -17.23
N ASP A 112 -5.45 5.01 -17.89
CA ASP A 112 -6.44 5.52 -18.85
C ASP A 112 -7.42 6.48 -18.18
N TYR A 113 -7.89 6.14 -16.97
CA TYR A 113 -8.76 7.00 -16.18
C TYR A 113 -8.09 8.35 -15.85
N LEU A 114 -6.85 8.33 -15.38
CA LEU A 114 -6.10 9.56 -15.05
C LEU A 114 -5.90 10.43 -16.30
N GLN A 115 -5.66 9.83 -17.46
CA GLN A 115 -5.54 10.56 -18.73
C GLN A 115 -6.88 11.19 -19.14
N ALA A 116 -7.98 10.44 -19.04
CA ALA A 116 -9.32 10.93 -19.36
C ALA A 116 -9.75 12.10 -18.45
N GLU A 117 -9.36 12.06 -17.19
CA GLU A 117 -9.61 13.12 -16.20
C GLU A 117 -8.61 14.30 -16.28
N GLY A 118 -7.64 14.26 -17.20
CA GLY A 118 -6.61 15.31 -17.32
C GLY A 118 -5.67 15.41 -16.11
N ARG A 119 -5.52 14.31 -15.36
CA ARG A 119 -4.71 14.19 -14.14
C ARG A 119 -3.42 13.41 -14.36
N TRP A 120 -3.21 12.84 -15.54
CA TRP A 120 -1.97 12.17 -15.89
C TRP A 120 -0.88 13.18 -16.26
N GLU A 121 0.32 12.96 -15.75
CA GLU A 121 1.51 13.77 -15.98
C GLU A 121 2.67 12.90 -16.47
N PRO A 122 3.55 13.43 -17.33
CA PRO A 122 4.67 12.68 -17.87
C PRO A 122 5.81 12.53 -16.85
N PRO A 123 6.81 11.66 -17.09
CA PRO A 123 7.91 11.41 -16.14
C PRO A 123 8.74 12.63 -15.73
N GLU A 124 8.70 13.73 -16.48
CA GLU A 124 9.39 14.99 -16.15
C GLU A 124 8.68 15.81 -15.06
N TYR A 125 7.43 15.46 -14.75
CA TYR A 125 6.67 16.11 -13.69
C TYR A 125 7.31 15.87 -12.32
N SER A 126 7.30 16.91 -11.48
CA SER A 126 7.75 16.80 -10.08
C SER A 126 6.54 16.49 -9.20
N PRO A 127 6.36 15.24 -8.76
CA PRO A 127 5.18 14.84 -8.01
C PRO A 127 5.15 15.41 -6.60
N GLN A 128 3.95 15.60 -6.08
CA GLN A 128 3.67 16.05 -4.73
C GLN A 128 3.14 14.92 -3.84
N PRO A 129 3.20 15.06 -2.50
CA PRO A 129 2.60 14.10 -1.58
C PRO A 129 1.11 13.85 -1.90
N GLY A 130 0.74 12.59 -2.12
CA GLY A 130 -0.57 12.13 -2.54
C GLY A 130 -0.70 11.81 -4.03
N ASP A 131 0.23 12.25 -4.87
CA ASP A 131 0.26 11.84 -6.28
C ASP A 131 0.62 10.36 -6.42
N MET A 132 0.23 9.78 -7.55
CA MET A 132 0.49 8.39 -7.88
C MET A 132 1.73 8.29 -8.77
N VAL A 133 2.53 7.25 -8.58
CA VAL A 133 3.61 6.85 -9.50
C VAL A 133 3.17 5.60 -10.23
N LEU A 134 3.16 5.64 -11.56
CA LEU A 134 2.71 4.54 -12.41
C LEU A 134 3.92 3.90 -13.07
N TYR A 135 4.05 2.58 -12.94
CA TYR A 135 5.19 1.82 -13.43
C TYR A 135 4.77 0.78 -14.46
N ASP A 136 5.72 0.42 -15.32
CA ASP A 136 5.67 -0.77 -16.17
C ASP A 136 7.09 -1.33 -16.36
N ALA A 137 7.24 -2.44 -17.07
CA ALA A 137 8.55 -2.90 -17.52
C ALA A 137 9.31 -1.78 -18.25
N PRO A 138 10.60 -1.53 -17.96
CA PRO A 138 11.53 -2.41 -17.23
C PRO A 138 11.68 -2.11 -15.72
N SER A 139 10.73 -1.45 -15.05
CA SER A 139 10.82 -1.21 -13.61
C SER A 139 11.00 -2.54 -12.86
N PRO A 140 11.83 -2.59 -11.81
CA PRO A 140 11.89 -3.75 -10.92
C PRO A 140 10.54 -4.11 -10.29
N LYS A 141 9.59 -3.16 -10.24
CA LYS A 141 8.22 -3.35 -9.76
C LYS A 141 7.29 -3.96 -10.82
N GLY A 142 7.71 -4.02 -12.08
CA GLY A 142 6.84 -4.37 -13.20
C GLY A 142 5.68 -3.39 -13.34
N GLN A 143 4.52 -3.88 -13.80
CA GLN A 143 3.31 -3.07 -13.80
C GLN A 143 2.81 -2.85 -12.37
N HIS A 144 2.84 -1.60 -11.90
CA HIS A 144 2.52 -1.28 -10.51
C HIS A 144 2.07 0.17 -10.33
N VAL A 145 1.54 0.49 -9.14
CA VAL A 145 1.28 1.86 -8.72
C VAL A 145 1.62 2.05 -7.24
N ASN A 146 2.26 3.19 -6.92
CA ASN A 146 2.45 3.64 -5.55
C ASN A 146 1.91 5.06 -5.38
N ILE A 147 1.80 5.52 -4.13
CA ILE A 147 1.45 6.89 -3.78
C ILE A 147 2.66 7.58 -3.16
N VAL A 148 2.95 8.81 -3.59
CA VAL A 148 4.07 9.63 -3.10
C VAL A 148 3.76 10.16 -1.71
N LEU A 149 4.71 10.03 -0.78
CA LEU A 149 4.68 10.68 0.53
C LEU A 149 5.62 11.89 0.58
N ILE A 150 6.80 11.75 -0.03
CA ILE A 150 7.84 12.78 -0.02
C ILE A 150 8.50 12.79 -1.40
N ASN A 151 8.76 14.00 -1.91
CA ASN A 151 9.64 14.21 -3.05
C ASN A 151 10.74 15.18 -2.63
N ASN A 152 11.95 14.65 -2.44
CA ASN A 152 13.13 15.44 -2.14
C ASN A 152 14.01 15.53 -3.40
N ASN A 153 13.72 16.52 -4.25
CA ASN A 153 14.47 16.80 -5.48
C ASN A 153 14.65 15.56 -6.38
N GLY A 154 13.55 14.83 -6.63
CA GLY A 154 13.56 13.63 -7.48
C GLY A 154 13.94 12.34 -6.76
N THR A 155 14.24 12.40 -5.45
CA THR A 155 14.24 11.21 -4.57
C THR A 155 12.86 11.08 -3.96
N LEU A 156 12.13 10.04 -4.35
CA LEU A 156 10.79 9.78 -3.85
C LEU A 156 10.83 8.83 -2.67
N THR A 157 10.00 9.12 -1.67
CA THR A 157 9.50 8.11 -0.74
C THR A 157 8.04 7.87 -1.08
N THR A 158 7.72 6.62 -1.38
CA THR A 158 6.39 6.18 -1.79
C THR A 158 5.89 5.08 -0.88
N VAL A 159 4.58 4.89 -0.89
CA VAL A 159 3.89 3.79 -0.21
C VAL A 159 2.97 3.08 -1.18
N GLY A 160 3.00 1.76 -1.17
CA GLY A 160 2.26 0.91 -2.07
C GLY A 160 1.60 -0.26 -1.36
N GLY A 161 0.48 -0.72 -1.92
CA GLY A 161 -0.08 -2.02 -1.63
C GLY A 161 0.53 -3.08 -2.54
N ASN A 162 0.44 -4.35 -2.16
CA ASN A 162 0.96 -5.49 -2.93
C ASN A 162 2.47 -5.44 -3.18
N GLU A 163 3.23 -4.81 -2.29
CA GLU A 163 4.70 -4.81 -2.28
C GLU A 163 5.17 -6.12 -1.61
N GLY A 164 4.89 -7.24 -2.28
CA GLY A 164 4.86 -8.58 -1.68
C GLY A 164 3.45 -8.93 -1.20
N ARG A 165 3.19 -8.88 0.11
CA ARG A 165 1.85 -9.09 0.71
C ARG A 165 1.38 -7.93 1.60
N ASN A 166 2.19 -6.90 1.71
CA ASN A 166 2.06 -5.85 2.72
C ASN A 166 1.82 -4.49 2.06
N VAL A 167 1.43 -3.52 2.90
CA VAL A 167 1.58 -2.10 2.57
C VAL A 167 3.03 -1.73 2.93
N ALA A 168 3.83 -1.29 1.96
CA ALA A 168 5.27 -1.08 2.18
C ALA A 168 5.75 0.28 1.68
N LEU A 169 6.86 0.76 2.27
CA LEU A 169 7.56 1.97 1.85
C LEU A 169 8.65 1.62 0.85
N SER A 170 8.89 2.52 -0.10
CA SER A 170 10.01 2.46 -1.05
C SER A 170 10.62 3.84 -1.20
N THR A 171 11.96 3.93 -1.10
CA THR A 171 12.71 5.17 -1.34
C THR A 171 13.72 4.98 -2.46
N TYR A 172 13.63 5.79 -3.51
CA TYR A 172 14.47 5.67 -4.71
C TYR A 172 14.48 6.98 -5.50
N LYS A 173 15.44 7.16 -6.41
CA LYS A 173 15.44 8.31 -7.34
C LYS A 173 14.61 7.99 -8.57
N ILE A 174 13.83 8.95 -9.05
CA ILE A 174 13.08 8.83 -10.31
C ILE A 174 14.02 8.41 -11.45
N ALA A 175 15.21 9.03 -11.53
CA ALA A 175 16.21 8.74 -12.55
C ALA A 175 16.78 7.31 -12.51
N ASP A 176 16.63 6.59 -11.40
CA ASP A 176 17.14 5.22 -11.24
C ASP A 176 16.12 4.16 -11.66
N ASP A 177 14.85 4.53 -11.90
CA ASP A 177 13.79 3.61 -12.36
C ASP A 177 13.34 3.95 -13.79
N PRO A 178 13.90 3.27 -14.82
CA PRO A 178 13.53 3.50 -16.21
C PRO A 178 12.12 3.00 -16.60
N GLY A 179 11.42 2.32 -15.68
CA GLY A 179 10.06 1.84 -15.91
C GLY A 179 8.96 2.75 -15.38
N ILE A 180 9.29 3.92 -14.81
CA ILE A 180 8.30 4.95 -14.50
C ILE A 180 7.68 5.43 -15.82
N ARG A 181 6.36 5.27 -15.93
CA ARG A 181 5.59 5.70 -17.11
C ARG A 181 5.07 7.11 -16.98
N GLY A 182 4.85 7.57 -15.75
CA GLY A 182 4.37 8.90 -15.45
C GLY A 182 3.74 8.95 -14.05
N PHE A 183 3.02 10.02 -13.81
CA PHE A 183 2.40 10.30 -12.52
C PHE A 183 0.91 10.59 -12.67
N GLY A 184 0.15 10.33 -11.61
CA GLY A 184 -1.24 10.74 -11.49
C GLY A 184 -1.36 11.83 -10.44
N ARG A 185 -1.86 13.00 -10.78
CA ARG A 185 -2.14 14.06 -9.80
C ARG A 185 -3.28 13.66 -8.89
N TYR A 186 -3.13 13.88 -7.59
CA TYR A 186 -4.25 13.80 -6.65
C TYR A 186 -5.32 14.88 -6.93
N GLU A 187 -4.87 16.10 -7.25
CA GLU A 187 -5.70 17.28 -7.50
C GLU A 187 -5.07 18.23 -8.53
#